data_AF-A0A5S4UZE4-F1
#
_entry.id   AF-A0A5S4UZE4-F1
#
_cell.length_a   1.000
_cell.length_b   1.000
_cell.length_c   1.000
_cell.angle_alpha   90.00
_cell.angle_beta   90.00
_cell.angle_gamma   90.00
#
_symmetry.space_group_name_H-M   'P 1'
#
loop_
_entity.id
_entity.type
_entity.pdbx_description
1 polymer ?
#
loop_
_entity_poly.entity_id
_entity_poly.type
_entity_poly.pdbx_seq_one_letter_code
_entity_poly.pdbx_strand_id
1 'polypeptide(L)'
;MTALPAQSAPAPRRNPTPKPERRLRPAPEPGRRAKPRLAYAVIALGGVAVIVVAQLLLSIAVAQGAYEIDAYQVQQAELAREQQKLSEDLDRVESPQYLASNAEALGMVPNADPVYLRLSDGAVLGQPTPATGGAAASAPLVPNALIDGVPLVTEQQQGQTPNGGASGEAPATAADVPPVAPPPPAEGLPTPATH
;
A
#
# COMPACT_ATOMS: atom_id res chain seq x y z
N MET A 1 -123.56 57.93 76.29
CA MET A 1 -123.19 56.51 76.12
C MET A 1 -123.50 56.11 74.68
N THR A 2 -122.72 55.17 74.15
CA THR A 2 -122.86 54.45 72.86
C THR A 2 -121.93 54.93 71.74
N ALA A 3 -121.03 54.00 71.40
CA ALA A 3 -119.87 54.10 70.52
C ALA A 3 -120.22 53.90 69.04
N LEU A 4 -119.34 54.36 68.14
CA LEU A 4 -119.18 53.91 66.73
C LEU A 4 -117.75 54.33 66.26
N PRO A 5 -117.15 53.69 65.25
CA PRO A 5 -115.91 52.92 65.41
C PRO A 5 -114.69 53.50 64.68
N ALA A 6 -113.53 52.94 65.03
CA ALA A 6 -112.22 53.23 64.46
C ALA A 6 -112.09 52.76 63.00
N GLN A 7 -111.68 53.66 62.11
CA GLN A 7 -111.29 53.36 60.74
C GLN A 7 -109.76 53.49 60.61
N SER A 8 -109.06 52.36 60.56
CA SER A 8 -107.61 52.32 60.31
C SER A 8 -107.33 52.52 58.81
N ALA A 9 -106.59 53.55 58.44
CA ALA A 9 -106.09 53.76 57.09
C ALA A 9 -104.87 52.85 56.81
N PRO A 10 -104.75 52.24 55.62
CA PRO A 10 -103.65 51.33 55.30
C PRO A 10 -102.34 52.09 55.02
N ALA A 11 -101.24 51.63 55.64
CA ALA A 11 -99.89 52.14 55.41
C ALA A 11 -99.37 51.79 54.00
N PRO A 12 -98.64 52.69 53.31
CA PRO A 12 -98.10 52.43 51.99
C PRO A 12 -96.97 51.39 52.05
N ARG A 13 -97.05 50.38 51.16
CA ARG A 13 -96.07 49.32 51.00
C ARG A 13 -94.76 49.89 50.44
N ARG A 14 -93.64 49.69 51.16
CA ARG A 14 -92.28 49.96 50.66
C ARG A 14 -91.91 48.91 49.61
N ASN A 15 -91.65 49.34 48.37
CA ASN A 15 -91.03 48.49 47.36
C ASN A 15 -89.57 48.21 47.77
N PRO A 16 -89.12 46.94 47.84
CA PRO A 16 -87.71 46.63 48.05
C PRO A 16 -86.91 46.92 46.76
N THR A 17 -85.79 47.60 46.91
CA THR A 17 -84.80 47.84 45.85
C THR A 17 -84.14 46.53 45.39
N PRO A 18 -83.90 46.33 44.08
CA PRO A 18 -83.22 45.14 43.60
C PRO A 18 -81.73 45.16 43.98
N LYS A 19 -81.28 44.12 44.68
CA LYS A 19 -79.87 43.86 45.00
C LYS A 19 -79.14 43.36 43.73
N PRO A 20 -77.93 43.86 43.40
CA PRO A 20 -77.20 43.35 42.24
C PRO A 20 -76.72 41.92 42.49
N GLU A 21 -77.15 40.98 41.65
CA GLU A 21 -76.72 39.58 41.70
C GLU A 21 -75.21 39.49 41.39
N ARG A 22 -74.45 38.94 42.35
CA ARG A 22 -73.03 38.60 42.14
C ARG A 22 -72.96 37.35 41.26
N ARG A 23 -72.70 37.54 39.97
CA ARG A 23 -72.35 36.44 39.06
C ARG A 23 -70.94 35.93 39.38
N LEU A 24 -70.86 34.71 39.90
CA LEU A 24 -69.61 33.98 40.03
C LEU A 24 -69.22 33.43 38.65
N ARG A 25 -68.11 33.92 38.09
CA ARG A 25 -67.49 33.33 36.89
C ARG A 25 -66.61 32.14 37.32
N PRO A 26 -66.70 30.98 36.63
CA PRO A 26 -65.74 29.89 36.82
C PRO A 26 -64.32 30.39 36.52
N ALA A 27 -63.38 30.12 37.43
CA ALA A 27 -61.97 30.36 37.19
C ALA A 27 -61.48 29.39 36.08
N PRO A 28 -60.64 29.84 35.14
CA PRO A 28 -60.13 28.97 34.08
C PRO A 28 -59.35 27.80 34.67
N GLU A 29 -59.58 26.60 34.14
CA GLU A 29 -58.83 25.41 34.52
C GLU A 29 -57.32 25.65 34.31
N PRO A 30 -56.45 25.23 35.24
CA PRO A 30 -55.02 25.39 35.08
C PRO A 30 -54.57 24.56 33.88
N GLY A 31 -54.26 25.25 32.77
CA GLY A 31 -53.75 24.63 31.54
C GLY A 31 -52.57 23.71 31.85
N ARG A 32 -52.55 22.53 31.20
CA ARG A 32 -51.50 21.51 31.35
C ARG A 32 -50.12 22.18 31.23
N ARG A 33 -49.44 22.37 32.36
CA ARG A 33 -48.05 22.85 32.39
C ARG A 33 -47.21 21.85 31.61
N ALA A 34 -46.59 22.30 30.51
CA ALA A 34 -45.58 21.54 29.81
C ALA A 34 -44.56 21.06 30.84
N LYS A 35 -44.24 19.76 30.84
CA LYS A 35 -43.34 19.16 31.83
C LYS A 35 -41.90 19.28 31.31
N PRO A 36 -41.12 20.33 31.66
CA PRO A 36 -39.77 20.54 31.12
C PRO A 36 -38.83 19.36 31.44
N ARG A 37 -39.05 18.66 32.56
CA ARG A 37 -38.33 17.45 32.93
C ARG A 37 -38.44 16.32 31.89
N LEU A 38 -39.59 16.22 31.22
CA LEU A 38 -39.79 15.22 30.17
C LEU A 38 -38.99 15.57 28.92
N ALA A 39 -38.91 16.86 28.57
CA ALA A 39 -38.10 17.33 27.45
C ALA A 39 -36.61 17.04 27.66
N TYR A 40 -36.07 17.31 28.85
CA TYR A 40 -34.67 16.97 29.17
C TYR A 40 -34.40 15.46 29.09
N ALA A 41 -35.33 14.62 29.55
CA ALA A 41 -35.18 13.17 29.47
C ALA A 41 -35.15 12.66 28.01
N VAL A 42 -36.01 13.20 27.14
CA VAL A 42 -36.04 12.85 25.72
C VAL A 42 -34.75 13.29 25.02
N ILE A 43 -34.26 14.50 25.31
CA ILE A 43 -32.99 15.00 24.75
C ILE A 43 -31.81 14.13 25.21
N ALA A 44 -31.75 13.80 26.50
CA ALA A 44 -30.69 12.95 27.03
C ALA A 44 -30.70 11.55 26.40
N LEU A 45 -31.87 10.92 26.32
CA LEU A 45 -32.01 9.60 25.69
C LEU A 45 -31.68 9.63 24.19
N GLY A 46 -32.12 10.68 23.49
CA GLY A 46 -31.79 10.90 22.09
C GLY A 46 -30.28 11.07 21.87
N GLY A 47 -29.62 11.86 22.73
CA GLY A 47 -28.16 12.03 22.70
C GLY A 47 -27.41 10.71 22.89
N VAL A 48 -27.82 9.90 23.87
CA VAL A 48 -27.25 8.56 24.08
C VAL A 48 -27.46 7.66 22.87
N ALA A 49 -28.66 7.65 22.28
CA ALA A 49 -28.95 6.86 21.08
C ALA A 49 -28.07 7.27 19.89
N VAL A 50 -27.85 8.58 19.68
CA VAL A 50 -26.94 9.10 18.64
C VAL A 50 -25.51 8.64 18.87
N ILE A 51 -25.01 8.68 20.11
CA ILE A 51 -23.66 8.22 20.45
C ILE A 51 -23.50 6.72 20.13
N VAL A 52 -24.49 5.89 20.49
CA VAL A 52 -24.46 4.45 20.22
C VAL A 52 -24.43 4.16 18.72
N VAL A 53 -25.27 4.86 17.93
CA VAL A 53 -25.29 4.72 16.47
C VAL A 53 -23.96 5.17 15.85
N ALA A 54 -23.39 6.29 16.32
CA ALA A 54 -22.11 6.79 15.85
C ALA A 54 -20.96 5.79 16.14
N GLN A 55 -20.94 5.19 17.34
CA GLN A 55 -19.97 4.14 17.68
C GLN A 55 -20.11 2.91 16.79
N LEU A 56 -21.33 2.48 16.51
CA LEU A 56 -21.57 1.32 15.64
C LEU A 56 -21.09 1.58 14.22
N LEU A 57 -21.42 2.74 13.64
CA LEU A 57 -20.96 3.13 12.31
C LEU A 57 -19.43 3.26 12.24
N LEU A 58 -18.81 3.84 13.27
CA LEU A 58 -17.34 3.90 13.36
C LEU A 58 -16.73 2.50 13.41
N SER A 59 -17.31 1.58 14.17
CA SER A 59 -16.86 0.18 14.23
C SER A 59 -16.99 -0.51 12.87
N ILE A 60 -18.07 -0.27 12.12
CA ILE A 60 -18.27 -0.82 10.77
C ILE A 60 -17.24 -0.24 9.79
N ALA A 61 -17.01 1.08 9.85
CA ALA A 61 -16.01 1.74 9.01
C ALA A 61 -14.58 1.25 9.30
N VAL A 62 -14.25 1.05 10.58
CA VAL A 62 -12.96 0.46 11.00
C VAL A 62 -12.85 -0.99 10.52
N ALA A 63 -13.93 -1.77 10.60
CA ALA A 63 -13.94 -3.13 10.10
C ALA A 63 -13.72 -3.18 8.58
N GLN A 64 -14.35 -2.30 7.80
CA GLN A 64 -14.15 -2.21 6.34
C GLN A 64 -12.74 -1.75 5.98
N GLY A 65 -12.23 -0.71 6.65
CA GLY A 65 -10.85 -0.23 6.47
C GLY A 65 -9.79 -1.28 6.83
N ALA A 66 -10.08 -2.15 7.81
CA ALA A 66 -9.19 -3.25 8.17
C ALA A 66 -9.05 -4.30 7.06
N TYR A 67 -10.12 -4.61 6.30
CA TYR A 67 -10.06 -5.54 5.18
C TYR A 67 -9.28 -5.00 3.98
N GLU A 68 -9.41 -3.71 3.68
CA GLU A 68 -8.61 -3.08 2.62
C GLU A 68 -7.12 -3.07 2.98
N ILE A 69 -6.78 -2.71 4.21
CA ILE A 69 -5.40 -2.73 4.71
C ILE A 69 -4.83 -4.16 4.70
N ASP A 70 -5.61 -5.16 5.09
CA ASP A 70 -5.21 -6.56 5.04
C ASP A 70 -4.94 -7.03 3.59
N ALA A 71 -5.82 -6.66 2.65
CA ALA A 71 -5.63 -6.96 1.23
C ALA A 71 -4.35 -6.32 0.65
N TYR A 72 -4.00 -5.10 1.07
CA TYR A 72 -2.74 -4.46 0.67
C TYR A 72 -1.52 -5.12 1.35
N GLN A 73 -1.62 -5.52 2.62
CA GLN A 73 -0.54 -6.24 3.31
C GLN A 73 -0.27 -7.61 2.69
N VAL A 74 -1.32 -8.35 2.30
CA VAL A 74 -1.17 -9.63 1.59
C VAL A 74 -0.46 -9.42 0.25
N GLN A 75 -0.82 -8.39 -0.51
CA GLN A 75 -0.15 -8.06 -1.77
C GLN A 75 1.33 -7.70 -1.56
N GLN A 76 1.64 -6.89 -0.55
CA GLN A 76 3.03 -6.56 -0.22
C GLN A 76 3.83 -7.80 0.17
N ALA A 77 3.26 -8.69 0.97
CA ALA A 77 3.90 -9.94 1.37
C ALA A 77 4.18 -10.84 0.17
N GLU A 78 3.26 -10.91 -0.79
CA GLU A 78 3.45 -11.69 -2.02
C GLU A 78 4.54 -11.11 -2.91
N LEU A 79 4.53 -9.78 -3.15
CA LEU A 79 5.58 -9.10 -3.90
C LEU A 79 6.96 -9.26 -3.24
N ALA A 80 7.05 -9.16 -1.92
CA ALA A 80 8.29 -9.36 -1.19
C ALA A 80 8.84 -10.79 -1.35
N ARG A 81 7.96 -11.80 -1.36
CA ARG A 81 8.35 -13.19 -1.64
C ARG A 81 8.84 -13.36 -3.07
N GLU A 82 8.19 -12.72 -4.03
CA GLU A 82 8.60 -12.76 -5.42
C GLU A 82 9.96 -12.09 -5.63
N GLN A 83 10.18 -10.93 -5.02
CA GLN A 83 11.49 -10.26 -5.00
C GLN A 83 12.57 -11.16 -4.41
N GLN A 84 12.30 -11.83 -3.29
CA GLN A 84 13.28 -12.72 -2.65
C GLN A 84 13.64 -13.89 -3.56
N LYS A 85 12.65 -14.51 -4.23
CA LYS A 85 12.90 -15.58 -5.19
C LYS A 85 13.77 -15.11 -6.34
N LEU A 86 13.46 -13.94 -6.90
CA LEU A 86 14.19 -13.40 -8.05
C LEU A 86 15.62 -13.00 -7.67
N SER A 87 15.81 -12.49 -6.45
CA SER A 87 17.15 -12.22 -5.91
C SER A 87 17.95 -13.50 -5.73
N GLU A 88 17.33 -14.57 -5.22
CA GLU A 88 18.00 -15.87 -5.05
C GLU A 88 18.41 -16.47 -6.40
N ASP A 89 17.56 -16.33 -7.43
CA ASP A 89 17.88 -16.75 -8.79
C ASP A 89 19.04 -15.93 -9.38
N LEU A 90 19.05 -14.61 -9.13
CA LEU A 90 20.16 -13.73 -9.53
C LEU A 90 21.46 -14.13 -8.83
N ASP A 91 21.44 -14.29 -7.51
CA ASP A 91 22.60 -14.69 -6.71
C ASP A 91 23.16 -16.05 -7.16
N ARG A 92 22.28 -16.95 -7.59
CA ARG A 92 22.66 -18.26 -8.14
C ARG A 92 23.41 -18.13 -9.46
N VAL A 93 22.93 -17.32 -10.40
CA VAL A 93 23.57 -17.13 -11.72
C VAL A 93 24.77 -16.17 -11.68
N GLU A 94 24.84 -15.27 -10.71
CA GLU A 94 26.03 -14.41 -10.49
C GLU A 94 27.08 -15.08 -9.61
N SER A 95 26.78 -16.28 -9.06
CA SER A 95 27.69 -16.97 -8.16
C SER A 95 29.05 -17.27 -8.83
N PRO A 96 30.18 -17.14 -8.12
CA PRO A 96 31.51 -17.37 -8.68
C PRO A 96 31.69 -18.77 -9.27
N GLN A 97 31.05 -19.78 -8.67
CA GLN A 97 31.11 -21.16 -9.15
C GLN A 97 30.33 -21.35 -10.47
N TYR A 98 29.18 -20.68 -10.61
CA TYR A 98 28.43 -20.68 -11.86
C TYR A 98 29.18 -19.92 -12.97
N LEU A 99 29.80 -18.78 -12.65
CA LEU A 99 30.62 -18.04 -13.62
C LEU A 99 31.86 -18.83 -14.04
N ALA A 100 32.53 -19.51 -13.11
CA ALA A 100 33.71 -20.33 -13.40
C ALA A 100 33.36 -21.53 -14.30
N SER A 101 32.26 -22.22 -14.04
CA SER A 101 31.80 -23.33 -14.89
C SER A 101 31.38 -22.85 -16.28
N ASN A 102 30.73 -21.69 -16.41
CA ASN A 102 30.44 -21.09 -17.71
C ASN A 102 31.70 -20.65 -18.45
N ALA A 103 32.68 -20.10 -17.74
CA ALA A 103 33.98 -19.73 -18.31
C ALA A 103 34.70 -20.96 -18.88
N GLU A 104 34.72 -22.05 -18.12
CA GLU A 104 35.29 -23.33 -18.54
C GLU A 104 34.54 -23.93 -19.73
N ALA A 105 33.20 -23.84 -19.74
CA ALA A 105 32.40 -24.27 -20.88
C ALA A 105 32.72 -23.50 -22.17
N LEU A 106 33.19 -22.25 -22.06
CA LEU A 106 33.70 -21.45 -23.18
C LEU A 106 35.18 -21.70 -23.50
N GLY A 107 35.83 -22.63 -22.79
CA GLY A 107 37.24 -22.99 -22.96
C GLY A 107 38.22 -22.08 -22.23
N MET A 108 37.74 -21.20 -21.34
CA MET A 108 38.61 -20.41 -20.48
C MET A 108 39.18 -21.27 -19.35
N VAL A 109 40.38 -20.93 -18.90
CA VAL A 109 41.14 -21.70 -17.90
C VAL A 109 41.63 -20.74 -16.80
N PRO A 110 41.50 -21.11 -15.51
CA PRO A 110 42.05 -20.29 -14.44
C PRO A 110 43.58 -20.22 -14.52
N ASN A 111 44.13 -19.01 -14.36
CA ASN A 111 45.57 -18.81 -14.29
C ASN A 111 46.04 -18.93 -12.83
N ALA A 112 46.82 -19.96 -12.52
CA ALA A 112 47.41 -20.15 -11.20
C ALA A 112 48.60 -19.21 -10.92
N ASP A 113 49.28 -18.76 -11.98
CA ASP A 113 50.52 -17.98 -11.90
C ASP A 113 50.39 -16.67 -12.71
N PRO A 114 49.69 -15.65 -12.18
CA PRO A 114 49.56 -14.36 -12.84
C PRO A 114 50.91 -13.62 -12.89
N VAL A 115 51.21 -13.01 -14.03
CA VAL A 115 52.41 -12.19 -14.26
C VAL A 115 51.98 -10.73 -14.33
N TYR A 116 52.73 -9.84 -13.70
CA TYR A 116 52.36 -8.43 -13.58
C TYR A 116 53.17 -7.55 -14.51
N LEU A 117 52.51 -6.56 -15.12
CA LEU A 117 53.17 -5.51 -15.88
C LEU A 117 53.37 -4.28 -14.99
N ARG A 118 54.61 -3.82 -14.85
CA ARG A 118 54.92 -2.58 -14.15
C ARG A 118 54.79 -1.41 -15.13
N LEU A 119 53.80 -0.54 -14.91
CA LEU A 119 53.46 0.55 -15.85
C LEU A 119 54.55 1.63 -15.95
N SER A 120 55.38 1.81 -14.92
CA SER A 120 56.40 2.86 -14.89
C SER A 120 57.52 2.64 -15.91
N ASP A 121 57.83 1.38 -16.20
CA ASP A 121 59.01 0.98 -16.98
C ASP A 121 58.71 -0.14 -17.99
N GLY A 122 57.46 -0.60 -18.06
CA GLY A 122 57.04 -1.67 -18.96
C GLY A 122 57.63 -3.04 -18.62
N ALA A 123 58.22 -3.21 -17.44
CA ALA A 123 58.84 -4.47 -17.06
C ALA A 123 57.77 -5.51 -16.70
N VAL A 124 57.91 -6.71 -17.27
CA VAL A 124 57.08 -7.87 -16.96
C VAL A 124 57.71 -8.63 -15.79
N LEU A 125 57.00 -8.71 -14.67
CA LEU A 125 57.47 -9.33 -13.44
C LEU A 125 56.91 -10.75 -13.33
N GLY A 126 57.74 -11.73 -13.71
CA GLY A 126 57.41 -13.16 -13.70
C GLY A 126 57.77 -13.84 -15.02
N GLN A 127 57.51 -15.15 -15.13
CA GLN A 127 57.71 -15.91 -16.37
C GLN A 127 56.34 -16.14 -17.03
N PRO A 128 56.04 -15.49 -18.18
CA PRO A 128 54.78 -15.69 -18.87
C PRO A 128 54.73 -17.12 -19.41
N THR A 129 53.88 -17.93 -18.81
CA THR A 129 53.62 -19.31 -19.26
C THR A 129 52.14 -19.46 -19.59
N PRO A 130 51.77 -20.21 -20.64
CA PRO A 130 50.38 -20.50 -20.93
C PRO A 130 49.74 -21.22 -19.74
N ALA A 131 48.55 -20.78 -19.33
CA ALA A 131 47.79 -21.50 -18.31
C ALA A 131 47.42 -22.90 -18.85
N THR A 132 48.00 -23.94 -18.25
CA THR A 132 47.64 -25.33 -18.57
C THR A 132 46.42 -25.71 -17.76
N GLY A 133 45.26 -25.75 -18.40
CA GLY A 133 44.00 -26.10 -17.77
C GLY A 133 43.84 -27.60 -17.54
N GLY A 134 43.30 -27.95 -16.38
CA GLY A 134 42.83 -29.30 -16.09
C GLY A 134 41.63 -29.23 -15.16
N ALA A 135 40.62 -30.07 -15.39
CA ALA A 135 39.36 -30.09 -14.64
C ALA A 135 39.55 -30.16 -13.10
N ALA A 136 40.66 -30.73 -12.63
CA ALA A 136 41.00 -30.82 -11.21
C ALA A 136 41.57 -29.53 -10.60
N ALA A 137 42.10 -28.60 -11.41
CA ALA A 137 42.63 -27.32 -10.94
C ALA A 137 41.54 -26.24 -10.81
N SER A 138 40.43 -26.40 -11.51
CA SER A 138 39.29 -25.47 -11.55
C SER A 138 38.09 -25.91 -10.71
N ALA A 139 38.05 -27.16 -10.27
CA ALA A 139 36.90 -27.71 -9.56
C ALA A 139 36.79 -27.12 -8.14
N PRO A 140 35.64 -26.53 -7.75
CA PRO A 140 35.44 -26.02 -6.41
C PRO A 140 35.50 -27.16 -5.39
N LEU A 141 36.26 -26.96 -4.30
CA LEU A 141 36.36 -27.93 -3.21
C LEU A 141 35.03 -28.13 -2.45
N VAL A 142 34.11 -27.17 -2.56
CA VAL A 142 32.78 -27.22 -1.97
C VAL A 142 31.75 -27.11 -3.09
N PRO A 143 30.94 -28.15 -3.33
CA PRO A 143 29.91 -28.11 -4.35
C PRO A 143 28.80 -27.14 -3.95
N ASN A 144 28.30 -26.39 -4.92
CA ASN A 144 27.10 -25.58 -4.76
C ASN A 144 25.90 -26.31 -5.35
N ALA A 145 25.02 -26.85 -4.51
CA ALA A 145 23.80 -27.54 -4.98
C ALA A 145 22.77 -26.57 -5.60
N LEU A 146 22.90 -25.25 -5.37
CA LEU A 146 21.96 -24.28 -5.92
C LEU A 146 22.13 -24.11 -7.43
N ILE A 147 23.30 -24.42 -8.00
CA ILE A 147 23.56 -24.30 -9.45
C ILE A 147 23.18 -25.58 -10.21
N ASP A 148 22.78 -26.64 -9.53
CA ASP A 148 22.36 -27.89 -10.16
C ASP A 148 21.09 -27.68 -11.00
N GLY A 149 21.15 -28.04 -12.27
CA GLY A 149 20.03 -27.89 -13.21
C GLY A 149 19.91 -26.51 -13.86
N VAL A 150 20.81 -25.57 -13.55
CA VAL A 150 20.91 -24.31 -14.31
C VAL A 150 21.78 -24.58 -15.56
N PRO A 151 21.23 -24.44 -16.78
CA PRO A 151 21.94 -24.77 -18.01
C PRO A 151 23.07 -23.79 -18.28
N LEU A 152 24.22 -24.29 -18.71
CA LEU A 152 25.37 -23.45 -19.02
C LEU A 152 25.12 -22.65 -20.31
N VAL A 153 25.86 -21.56 -20.51
CA VAL A 153 25.74 -20.65 -21.67
C VAL A 153 25.86 -21.41 -23.01
N THR A 154 26.69 -22.45 -23.07
CA THR A 154 26.85 -23.32 -24.25
C THR A 154 25.63 -24.19 -24.53
N GLU A 155 24.91 -24.64 -23.49
CA GLU A 155 23.66 -25.42 -23.62
C GLU A 155 22.47 -24.51 -23.94
N GLN A 156 22.44 -23.31 -23.34
CA GLN A 156 21.46 -22.25 -23.64
C GLN A 156 21.52 -21.82 -25.12
N GLN A 157 22.72 -21.75 -25.71
CA GLN A 157 22.89 -21.44 -27.14
C GLN A 157 22.45 -22.59 -28.06
N GLN A 158 22.56 -23.85 -27.63
CA GLN A 158 22.10 -25.00 -28.43
C GLN A 158 20.57 -25.14 -28.45
N GLY A 159 19.87 -24.63 -27.44
CA GLY A 159 18.40 -24.52 -27.42
C GLY A 159 17.85 -23.41 -28.34
N GLN A 160 18.70 -22.50 -28.82
CA GLN A 160 18.36 -21.47 -29.81
C GLN A 160 18.70 -21.95 -31.23
N THR A 161 18.21 -23.13 -31.63
CA THR A 161 18.05 -23.39 -33.07
C THR A 161 16.87 -22.54 -33.56
N PRO A 162 17.06 -21.63 -34.54
CA PRO A 162 15.94 -20.95 -35.18
C PRO A 162 15.18 -21.95 -36.04
N ASN A 163 14.29 -22.73 -35.43
CA ASN A 163 13.39 -23.60 -36.19
C ASN A 163 12.10 -22.83 -36.50
N GLY A 164 12.22 -21.96 -37.50
CA GLY A 164 11.13 -21.29 -38.20
C GLY A 164 11.62 -21.05 -39.62
N GLY A 165 11.19 -21.92 -40.54
CA GLY A 165 11.89 -22.17 -41.80
C GLY A 165 12.01 -20.98 -42.75
N ALA A 166 13.12 -20.97 -43.48
CA ALA A 166 13.20 -20.62 -44.90
C ALA A 166 14.58 -21.05 -45.42
N SER A 167 14.60 -22.10 -46.25
CA SER A 167 15.69 -22.31 -47.19
C SER A 167 15.69 -21.15 -48.19
N GLY A 168 16.77 -20.40 -48.29
CA GLY A 168 16.92 -19.40 -49.35
C GLY A 168 18.02 -18.36 -49.09
N GLU A 169 18.91 -18.25 -50.07
CA GLU A 169 19.86 -17.16 -50.32
C GLU A 169 21.00 -16.91 -49.32
N ALA A 170 22.18 -17.40 -49.69
CA ALA A 170 23.43 -16.72 -49.38
C ALA A 170 23.49 -15.36 -50.10
N PRO A 171 23.95 -14.27 -49.46
CA PRO A 171 24.45 -13.12 -50.19
C PRO A 171 25.98 -13.19 -50.21
N ALA A 172 26.51 -13.73 -51.32
CA ALA A 172 27.77 -13.23 -51.83
C ALA A 172 27.49 -11.87 -52.48
N THR A 173 27.99 -10.78 -51.88
CA THR A 173 28.52 -9.61 -52.59
C THR A 173 29.26 -8.74 -51.57
N ALA A 174 30.58 -8.66 -51.75
CA ALA A 174 31.39 -7.63 -51.15
C ALA A 174 30.89 -6.25 -51.61
N ALA A 175 30.47 -5.43 -50.65
CA ALA A 175 30.39 -3.99 -50.81
C ALA A 175 31.21 -3.35 -49.71
N ASP A 176 32.29 -2.73 -50.16
CA ASP A 176 33.21 -1.82 -49.48
C ASP A 176 32.56 -0.99 -48.35
N VAL A 177 33.03 -1.18 -47.12
CA VAL A 177 32.76 -0.28 -45.98
C VAL A 177 34.10 0.28 -45.54
N PRO A 178 34.33 1.62 -45.61
CA PRO A 178 35.58 2.21 -45.17
C PRO A 178 35.77 2.03 -43.65
N PRO A 179 37.01 1.96 -43.14
CA PRO A 179 37.27 1.72 -41.72
C PRO A 179 36.78 2.91 -40.87
N VAL A 180 35.72 2.69 -40.10
CA VAL A 180 35.29 3.62 -39.05
C VAL A 180 36.28 3.48 -37.89
N ALA A 181 37.09 4.52 -37.68
CA ALA A 181 37.95 4.66 -36.51
C ALA A 181 37.09 4.82 -35.23
N PRO A 182 37.52 4.28 -34.08
CA PRO A 182 36.81 4.49 -32.82
C PRO A 182 36.87 5.98 -32.40
N PRO A 183 35.79 6.56 -31.84
CA PRO A 183 35.84 7.92 -31.30
C PRO A 183 36.80 8.00 -30.10
N PRO A 184 37.49 9.13 -29.88
CA PRO A 184 38.32 9.33 -28.70
C PRO A 184 37.48 9.27 -27.41
N PRO A 185 38.05 8.84 -26.27
CA PRO A 185 37.33 8.85 -25.00
C PRO A 185 36.98 10.29 -24.64
N ALA A 186 35.68 10.58 -24.56
CA ALA A 186 35.19 11.83 -24.03
C ALA A 186 35.54 11.90 -22.54
N GLU A 187 36.27 12.96 -22.16
CA GLU A 187 36.43 13.40 -20.79
C GLU A 187 35.06 13.56 -20.12
N GLY A 188 34.96 13.14 -18.84
CA GLY A 188 33.91 13.61 -17.94
C GLY A 188 33.02 12.53 -17.34
N LEU A 189 33.54 11.74 -16.41
CA LEU A 189 32.71 11.24 -15.31
C LEU A 189 32.43 12.43 -14.38
N PRO A 190 31.17 12.82 -14.12
CA PRO A 190 30.91 13.81 -13.08
C PRO A 190 31.27 13.22 -11.73
N THR A 191 32.21 13.84 -11.01
CA THR A 191 32.46 13.54 -9.60
C THR A 191 31.29 14.05 -8.76
N PRO A 192 30.81 13.30 -7.75
CA PRO A 192 29.73 13.76 -6.89
C PRO A 192 30.21 14.94 -6.03
N ALA A 193 29.50 16.07 -6.11
CA ALA A 193 29.67 17.18 -5.20
C ALA A 193 29.08 16.80 -3.83
N THR A 194 29.94 16.65 -2.82
CA THR A 194 29.51 16.62 -1.42
C THR A 194 29.19 18.05 -0.96
N HIS A 195 27.98 18.27 -0.45
CA HIS A 195 27.62 19.42 0.39
C HIS A 195 27.72 19.04 1.87
#